data_AF-A0A9P0A5K4-F1
#
_entry.id   AF-A0A9P0A5K4-F1
#
_cell.length_a   1.000
_cell.length_b   1.000
_cell.length_c   1.000
_cell.angle_alpha   90.00
_cell.angle_beta   90.00
_cell.angle_gamma   90.00
#
_symmetry.space_group_name_H-M   'P 1'
#
loop_
_entity.id
_entity.type
_entity.pdbx_description
1 polymer ?
#
loop_
_entity_poly.entity_id
_entity_poly.type
_entity_poly.pdbx_seq_one_letter_code
_entity_poly.pdbx_strand_id
1 'polypeptide(L)'
;MDMQIVFTSGSTAAGCFFEFNRFTSSGMLMSSILLVMVFVHARNNTVKTANVLKELAQQKNQLHLFVPEQCSSIGTAQRAMEKSRSKQLAELFQSGISVHHAGLLRSDRSLVEKYFAEGYIKVLVCTATLAWGVNLPAHAVIIKGTELYDAKHGSFVDLGILDVLQIFGRAGRPQFDKSGHGIIITSYDKLNHYLSLLTNQFPIESNFISYLADNLNAEVALNTVTNIEEAIEWLSYTYLFVRMRKNPLHYGLNYEDVETILKGRQDVKK
;
A
#
# COMPACT_ATOMS: atom_id res chain seq x y z
N MET A 1 17.13 -0.86 -1.40
CA MET A 1 15.85 -0.68 -2.13
C MET A 1 15.97 0.64 -2.82
N ASP A 2 15.99 0.66 -4.15
CA ASP A 2 16.12 1.90 -4.91
C ASP A 2 14.71 2.39 -5.21
N MET A 3 14.26 3.35 -4.41
CA MET A 3 12.91 3.89 -4.49
C MET A 3 12.89 5.00 -5.55
N GLN A 4 12.23 4.75 -6.67
CA GLN A 4 12.07 5.72 -7.74
C GLN A 4 10.63 6.23 -7.77
N ILE A 5 10.42 7.45 -7.29
CA ILE A 5 9.13 8.12 -7.46
C ILE A 5 9.12 8.74 -8.86
N VAL A 6 8.22 8.27 -9.71
CA VAL A 6 8.13 8.74 -11.10
C VAL A 6 6.82 9.48 -11.34
N PHE A 7 6.94 10.71 -11.85
CA PHE A 7 5.81 11.57 -12.18
C PHE A 7 5.34 11.34 -13.59
N THR A 8 4.06 11.05 -13.75
CA THR A 8 3.39 11.17 -15.04
C THR A 8 2.29 12.22 -14.91
N SER A 9 2.19 13.12 -15.88
CA SER A 9 1.07 14.07 -15.99
C SER A 9 -0.19 13.28 -16.35
N GLY A 10 -0.82 12.67 -15.34
CA GLY A 10 -2.05 11.89 -15.47
C GLY A 10 -1.94 10.52 -14.80
N SER A 11 -2.86 10.25 -13.89
CA SER A 11 -3.14 8.97 -13.23
C SER A 11 -3.76 7.92 -14.19
N THR A 12 -3.28 7.89 -15.43
CA THR A 12 -3.82 7.06 -16.49
C THR A 12 -3.11 5.71 -16.53
N ALA A 13 -3.81 4.67 -17.02
CA ALA A 13 -3.19 3.37 -17.26
C ALA A 13 -2.03 3.44 -18.28
N ALA A 14 -2.00 4.48 -19.12
CA ALA A 14 -0.88 4.80 -19.98
C ALA A 14 0.40 5.15 -19.21
N GLY A 15 0.29 5.81 -18.04
CA GLY A 15 1.43 6.06 -17.16
C GLY A 15 2.04 4.77 -16.60
N CYS A 16 1.20 3.82 -16.17
CA CYS A 16 1.69 2.49 -15.74
C CYS A 16 2.40 1.75 -16.88
N PHE A 17 1.86 1.83 -18.10
CA PHE A 17 2.45 1.19 -19.27
C PHE A 17 3.77 1.87 -19.72
N PHE A 18 3.86 3.19 -19.57
CA PHE A 18 5.07 3.95 -19.84
C PHE A 18 6.19 3.57 -18.88
N GLU A 19 5.91 3.48 -17.58
CA GLU A 19 6.91 3.04 -16.60
C GLU A 19 7.29 1.57 -16.76
N PHE A 20 6.32 0.70 -17.08
CA PHE A 20 6.64 -0.68 -17.48
C PHE A 20 7.62 -0.71 -18.66
N ASN A 21 7.38 0.11 -19.68
CA ASN A 21 8.30 0.25 -20.82
C ASN A 21 9.64 0.91 -20.47
N ARG A 22 9.67 1.76 -19.45
CA ARG A 22 10.94 2.34 -18.97
C ARG A 22 11.81 1.27 -18.33
N PHE A 23 11.21 0.35 -17.57
CA PHE A 23 11.93 -0.84 -17.09
C PHE A 23 12.43 -1.70 -18.25
N THR A 24 11.64 -1.85 -19.34
CA THR A 24 12.05 -2.65 -20.51
C THR A 24 13.15 -1.98 -21.34
N SER A 25 13.12 -0.64 -21.44
CA SER A 25 14.01 0.14 -22.31
C SER A 25 15.34 0.52 -21.65
N SER A 26 15.39 0.60 -20.31
CA SER A 26 16.62 0.98 -19.57
C SER A 26 17.66 -0.14 -19.49
N GLY A 27 17.54 -1.21 -20.28
CA GLY A 27 18.46 -2.37 -20.25
C GLY A 27 18.39 -3.22 -18.98
N MET A 28 17.60 -2.81 -17.98
CA MET A 28 17.42 -3.49 -16.69
C MET A 28 16.65 -4.82 -16.82
N LEU A 29 16.10 -5.09 -18.01
CA LEU A 29 15.25 -6.23 -18.35
C LEU A 29 15.94 -7.32 -19.18
N MET A 30 17.27 -7.33 -19.26
CA MET A 30 17.98 -8.51 -19.78
C MET A 30 17.85 -9.76 -18.88
N SER A 31 17.23 -9.66 -17.70
CA SER A 31 16.89 -10.82 -16.88
C SER A 31 15.40 -11.16 -16.96
N SER A 32 15.10 -12.39 -17.39
CA SER A 32 13.79 -13.01 -17.63
C SER A 32 12.82 -13.09 -16.43
N ILE A 33 13.01 -12.29 -15.36
CA ILE A 33 12.42 -12.50 -14.03
C ILE A 33 11.76 -11.25 -13.41
N LEU A 34 11.44 -10.20 -14.18
CA LEU A 34 10.75 -9.04 -13.59
C LEU A 34 9.26 -9.32 -13.36
N LEU A 35 8.84 -9.32 -12.10
CA LEU A 35 7.44 -9.39 -11.69
C LEU A 35 7.00 -8.02 -11.18
N VAL A 36 5.85 -7.53 -11.66
CA VAL A 36 5.35 -6.19 -11.35
C VAL A 36 3.96 -6.28 -10.73
N MET A 37 3.75 -5.60 -9.61
CA MET A 37 2.41 -5.39 -9.03
C MET A 37 1.93 -3.97 -9.30
N VAL A 38 0.70 -3.85 -9.78
CA VAL A 38 0.03 -2.56 -9.97
C VAL A 38 -1.12 -2.44 -8.98
N PHE A 39 -0.97 -1.58 -7.98
CA PHE A 39 -1.97 -1.31 -6.96
C PHE A 39 -2.97 -0.27 -7.44
N VAL A 40 -4.26 -0.61 -7.33
CA VAL A 40 -5.40 0.26 -7.64
C VAL A 40 -6.38 0.31 -6.47
N HIS A 41 -7.21 1.35 -6.45
CA HIS A 41 -8.07 1.67 -5.31
C HIS A 41 -9.47 1.06 -5.36
N ALA A 42 -9.89 0.50 -6.50
CA ALA A 42 -11.21 -0.08 -6.66
C ALA A 42 -11.17 -1.44 -7.36
N ARG A 43 -12.05 -2.36 -6.93
CA ARG A 43 -12.17 -3.71 -7.51
C ARG A 43 -12.40 -3.65 -9.02
N ASN A 44 -13.36 -2.83 -9.46
CA ASN A 44 -13.67 -2.65 -10.88
C ASN A 44 -12.50 -2.04 -11.66
N ASN A 45 -11.63 -1.26 -11.00
CA ASN A 45 -10.46 -0.67 -11.63
C ASN A 45 -9.32 -1.68 -11.86
N THR A 46 -9.32 -2.84 -11.18
CA THR A 46 -8.31 -3.89 -11.41
C THR A 46 -8.43 -4.43 -12.84
N VAL A 47 -9.62 -4.93 -13.20
CA VAL A 47 -9.93 -5.48 -14.54
C VAL A 47 -9.79 -4.41 -15.61
N LYS A 48 -10.34 -3.20 -15.39
CA LYS A 48 -10.20 -2.09 -16.34
C LYS A 48 -8.73 -1.76 -16.62
N THR A 49 -7.89 -1.66 -15.58
CA THR A 49 -6.47 -1.36 -15.76
C THR A 49 -5.73 -2.50 -16.45
N ALA A 50 -6.03 -3.75 -16.09
CA ALA A 50 -5.44 -4.93 -16.74
C ALA A 50 -5.76 -4.99 -18.24
N ASN A 51 -7.02 -4.72 -18.63
CA ASN A 51 -7.42 -4.65 -20.04
C ASN A 51 -6.73 -3.52 -20.78
N VAL A 52 -6.64 -2.32 -20.20
CA VAL A 52 -5.93 -1.20 -20.85
C VAL A 52 -4.43 -1.52 -21.01
N LEU A 53 -3.80 -2.15 -20.02
CA LEU A 53 -2.40 -2.59 -20.14
C LEU A 53 -2.23 -3.61 -21.28
N LYS A 54 -3.14 -4.57 -21.40
CA LYS A 54 -3.17 -5.56 -22.49
C LYS A 54 -3.32 -4.86 -23.86
N GLU A 55 -4.30 -3.97 -23.99
CA GLU A 55 -4.56 -3.23 -25.23
C GLU A 55 -3.36 -2.37 -25.66
N LEU A 56 -2.75 -1.64 -24.72
CA LEU A 56 -1.55 -0.84 -24.99
C LEU A 56 -0.36 -1.72 -25.39
N ALA A 57 -0.18 -2.88 -24.75
CA ALA A 57 0.86 -3.85 -25.13
C ALA A 57 0.64 -4.41 -26.54
N GLN A 58 -0.62 -4.66 -26.94
CA GLN A 58 -0.98 -5.09 -28.28
C GLN A 58 -0.70 -3.99 -29.31
N GLN A 59 -1.16 -2.76 -29.05
CA GLN A 59 -0.97 -1.61 -29.94
C GLN A 59 0.51 -1.32 -30.22
N LYS A 60 1.38 -1.51 -29.22
CA LYS A 60 2.84 -1.31 -29.37
C LYS A 60 3.61 -2.56 -29.80
N ASN A 61 2.94 -3.69 -30.07
CA ASN A 61 3.57 -4.99 -30.37
C ASN A 61 4.55 -5.49 -29.29
N GLN A 62 4.29 -5.15 -28.03
CA GLN A 62 5.13 -5.44 -26.86
C GLN A 62 4.57 -6.54 -25.95
N LEU A 63 3.51 -7.22 -26.38
CA LEU A 63 2.85 -8.26 -25.59
C LEU A 63 3.80 -9.42 -25.21
N HIS A 64 4.80 -9.69 -26.05
CA HIS A 64 5.83 -10.69 -25.78
C HIS A 64 6.65 -10.41 -24.50
N LEU A 65 6.70 -9.16 -24.02
CA LEU A 65 7.41 -8.79 -22.78
C LEU A 65 6.62 -9.19 -21.52
N PHE A 66 5.30 -9.32 -21.64
CA PHE A 66 4.41 -9.69 -20.54
C PHE A 66 4.27 -11.21 -20.43
N VAL A 67 4.45 -11.93 -21.54
CA VAL A 67 4.31 -13.38 -21.59
C VAL A 67 5.63 -14.03 -21.15
N PRO A 68 5.61 -14.95 -20.17
CA PRO A 68 6.80 -15.72 -19.80
C PRO A 68 7.29 -16.61 -20.96
N GLU A 69 8.59 -16.95 -20.96
CA GLU A 69 9.13 -17.95 -21.90
C GLU A 69 8.37 -19.27 -21.80
N GLN A 70 8.05 -19.87 -22.96
CA GLN A 70 7.19 -21.06 -23.00
C GLN A 70 7.86 -22.26 -22.31
N CYS A 71 7.26 -22.69 -21.20
CA CYS A 71 7.61 -23.91 -20.48
C CYS A 71 6.41 -24.87 -20.50
N SER A 72 6.66 -26.18 -20.48
CA SER A 72 5.61 -27.20 -20.50
C SER A 72 4.60 -27.05 -19.34
N SER A 73 5.04 -26.51 -18.21
CA SER A 73 4.21 -26.24 -17.03
C SER A 73 3.17 -25.12 -17.24
N ILE A 74 3.42 -24.18 -18.16
CA ILE A 74 2.49 -23.07 -18.45
C ILE A 74 1.20 -23.59 -19.08
N GLY A 75 1.29 -24.62 -19.92
CA GLY A 75 0.10 -25.24 -20.52
C GLY A 75 -0.85 -25.84 -19.47
N THR A 76 -0.30 -26.41 -18.39
CA THR A 76 -1.09 -26.91 -17.26
C THR A 76 -1.70 -25.76 -16.45
N ALA A 77 -0.92 -24.69 -16.22
CA ALA A 77 -1.41 -23.49 -15.54
C ALA A 77 -2.56 -22.83 -16.31
N GLN A 78 -2.44 -22.73 -17.64
CA GLN A 78 -3.49 -22.20 -18.51
C GLN A 78 -4.78 -23.02 -18.41
N ARG A 79 -4.70 -24.36 -18.48
CA ARG A 79 -5.88 -25.24 -18.31
C ARG A 79 -6.54 -25.08 -16.94
N ALA A 80 -5.75 -24.85 -15.88
CA ALA A 80 -6.29 -24.60 -14.55
C ALA A 80 -6.99 -23.24 -14.46
N MET A 81 -6.46 -22.21 -15.11
CA MET A 81 -7.09 -20.89 -15.20
C MET A 81 -8.37 -20.91 -16.05
N GLU A 82 -8.41 -21.68 -17.13
CA GLU A 82 -9.61 -21.89 -17.96
C GLU A 82 -10.75 -22.59 -17.21
N LYS A 83 -10.42 -23.42 -16.21
CA LYS A 83 -11.42 -24.03 -15.30
C LYS A 83 -11.95 -23.07 -14.23
N SER A 84 -11.32 -21.91 -14.05
CA SER A 84 -11.79 -20.91 -13.09
C SER A 84 -13.15 -20.37 -13.51
N ARG A 85 -13.95 -19.91 -12.54
CA ARG A 85 -15.29 -19.37 -12.82
C ARG A 85 -15.23 -18.02 -13.53
N SER A 86 -14.12 -17.30 -13.39
CA SER A 86 -13.92 -15.98 -13.97
C SER A 86 -13.27 -16.07 -15.34
N LYS A 87 -14.07 -15.95 -16.41
CA LYS A 87 -13.57 -15.93 -17.79
C LYS A 87 -12.49 -14.86 -18.02
N GLN A 88 -12.63 -13.72 -17.36
CA GLN A 88 -11.68 -12.62 -17.43
C GLN A 88 -10.28 -13.01 -16.96
N LEU A 89 -10.17 -13.87 -15.94
CA LEU A 89 -8.87 -14.33 -15.45
C LEU A 89 -8.15 -15.20 -16.50
N ALA A 90 -8.88 -16.08 -17.18
CA ALA A 90 -8.33 -16.91 -18.24
C ALA A 90 -7.85 -16.06 -19.44
N GLU A 91 -8.64 -15.08 -19.86
CA GLU A 91 -8.31 -14.18 -20.99
C GLU A 91 -7.11 -13.26 -20.71
N LEU A 92 -6.95 -12.81 -19.47
CA LEU A 92 -5.80 -12.00 -19.05
C LEU A 92 -4.54 -12.85 -18.89
N PHE A 93 -4.68 -14.08 -18.36
CA PHE A 93 -3.57 -14.99 -18.12
C PHE A 93 -2.78 -15.31 -19.41
N GLN A 94 -3.47 -15.44 -20.55
CA GLN A 94 -2.83 -15.65 -21.86
C GLN A 94 -1.89 -14.51 -22.27
N SER A 95 -2.13 -13.30 -21.76
CA SER A 95 -1.27 -12.13 -21.96
C SER A 95 -0.21 -11.94 -20.87
N GLY A 96 -0.08 -12.89 -19.92
CA GLY A 96 0.83 -12.78 -18.78
C GLY A 96 0.42 -11.74 -17.74
N ILE A 97 -0.84 -11.29 -17.79
CA ILE A 97 -1.45 -10.32 -16.88
C ILE A 97 -2.50 -11.04 -16.04
N SER A 98 -2.69 -10.64 -14.79
CA SER A 98 -3.84 -11.11 -14.00
C SER A 98 -4.33 -10.05 -13.02
N VAL A 99 -5.45 -10.33 -12.35
CA VAL A 99 -6.04 -9.44 -11.34
C VAL A 99 -6.19 -10.13 -9.99
N HIS A 100 -6.06 -9.37 -8.91
CA HIS A 100 -6.31 -9.85 -7.54
C HIS A 100 -7.07 -8.84 -6.70
N HIS A 101 -8.25 -9.22 -6.21
CA HIS A 101 -9.01 -8.42 -5.28
C HIS A 101 -9.90 -9.31 -4.40
N ALA A 102 -10.37 -8.78 -3.27
CA ALA A 102 -11.21 -9.51 -2.30
C ALA A 102 -12.57 -10.00 -2.86
N GLY A 103 -12.96 -9.55 -4.05
CA GLY A 103 -14.18 -10.01 -4.73
C GLY A 103 -14.02 -11.31 -5.53
N LEU A 104 -12.79 -11.79 -5.73
CA LEU A 104 -12.53 -13.07 -6.38
C LEU A 104 -12.76 -14.24 -5.40
N LEU A 105 -13.14 -15.40 -5.95
CA LEU A 105 -13.22 -16.65 -5.20
C LEU A 105 -11.86 -16.95 -4.56
N ARG A 106 -11.88 -17.57 -3.37
CA ARG A 106 -10.65 -17.96 -2.67
C ARG A 106 -9.77 -18.88 -3.54
N SER A 107 -10.38 -19.83 -4.25
CA SER A 107 -9.69 -20.71 -5.20
C SER A 107 -8.93 -19.93 -6.27
N ASP A 108 -9.58 -18.93 -6.85
CA ASP A 108 -9.00 -18.12 -7.93
C ASP A 108 -7.87 -17.25 -7.41
N ARG A 109 -8.03 -16.66 -6.21
CA ARG A 109 -6.96 -15.89 -5.55
C ARG A 109 -5.73 -16.75 -5.30
N SER A 110 -5.90 -17.95 -4.75
CA SER A 110 -4.78 -18.87 -4.51
C SER A 110 -4.09 -19.33 -5.80
N LEU A 111 -4.83 -19.51 -6.90
CA LEU A 111 -4.23 -19.81 -8.21
C LEU A 111 -3.41 -18.63 -8.75
N VAL A 112 -3.96 -17.41 -8.68
CA VAL A 112 -3.26 -16.19 -9.12
C VAL A 112 -1.99 -15.95 -8.30
N GLU A 113 -2.07 -16.09 -6.97
CA GLU A 113 -0.92 -15.98 -6.06
C GLU A 113 0.18 -16.99 -6.42
N LYS A 114 -0.21 -18.26 -6.63
CA LYS A 114 0.72 -19.33 -7.03
C LYS A 114 1.40 -19.03 -8.36
N TYR A 115 0.64 -18.69 -9.39
CA TYR A 115 1.19 -18.48 -10.73
C TYR A 115 1.96 -17.16 -10.87
N PHE A 116 1.69 -16.17 -10.02
CA PHE A 116 2.55 -15.00 -9.89
C PHE A 116 3.88 -15.36 -9.23
N ALA A 117 3.87 -16.12 -8.13
CA ALA A 117 5.09 -16.58 -7.46
C ALA A 117 5.97 -17.46 -8.36
N GLU A 118 5.36 -18.33 -9.18
CA GLU A 118 6.05 -19.16 -10.19
C GLU A 118 6.50 -18.36 -11.44
N GLY A 119 6.09 -17.08 -11.55
CA GLY A 119 6.50 -16.19 -12.63
C GLY A 119 5.77 -16.38 -13.96
N TYR A 120 4.67 -17.13 -13.98
CA TYR A 120 3.80 -17.25 -15.16
C TYR A 120 2.96 -16.00 -15.40
N ILE A 121 2.68 -15.24 -14.34
CA ILE A 121 2.06 -13.92 -14.42
C ILE A 121 3.16 -12.89 -14.17
N LYS A 122 3.47 -12.06 -15.17
CA LYS A 122 4.48 -11.00 -15.04
C LYS A 122 3.89 -9.73 -14.43
N VAL A 123 2.63 -9.44 -14.71
CA VAL A 123 1.95 -8.23 -14.22
C VAL A 123 0.68 -8.59 -13.47
N LEU A 124 0.63 -8.23 -12.18
CA LEU A 124 -0.51 -8.46 -11.32
C LEU A 124 -1.16 -7.13 -10.93
N VAL A 125 -2.39 -6.89 -11.36
CA VAL A 125 -3.16 -5.70 -10.95
C VAL A 125 -3.99 -6.04 -9.73
N CYS A 126 -3.76 -5.37 -8.61
CA CYS A 126 -4.37 -5.73 -7.33
C CYS A 126 -4.89 -4.54 -6.52
N THR A 127 -5.74 -4.81 -5.52
CA THR A 127 -6.16 -3.81 -4.54
C THR A 127 -5.22 -3.76 -3.34
N ALA A 128 -5.19 -2.63 -2.62
CA ALA A 128 -4.33 -2.42 -1.44
C ALA A 128 -4.45 -3.52 -0.37
N THR A 129 -5.60 -4.20 -0.29
CA THR A 129 -5.81 -5.36 0.60
C THR A 129 -4.79 -6.49 0.43
N LEU A 130 -4.18 -6.64 -0.76
CA LEU A 130 -3.14 -7.64 -0.99
C LEU A 130 -1.90 -7.35 -0.13
N ALA A 131 -1.52 -6.08 0.02
CA ALA A 131 -0.33 -5.67 0.75
C ALA A 131 -0.41 -6.06 2.24
N TRP A 132 -1.61 -6.12 2.81
CA TRP A 132 -1.85 -6.52 4.20
C TRP A 132 -2.04 -8.04 4.37
N GLY A 133 -2.63 -8.72 3.38
CA GLY A 133 -3.18 -10.07 3.57
C GLY A 133 -2.27 -11.22 3.17
N VAL A 134 -1.28 -11.01 2.29
CA VAL A 134 -0.49 -12.11 1.71
C VAL A 134 0.98 -11.71 1.57
N ASN A 135 1.88 -12.63 1.89
CA ASN A 135 3.31 -12.44 1.67
C ASN A 135 3.73 -12.78 0.24
N LEU A 136 3.38 -11.91 -0.71
CA LEU A 136 3.73 -12.07 -2.13
C LEU A 136 4.63 -10.91 -2.57
N PRO A 137 5.96 -11.09 -2.65
CA PRO A 137 6.88 -10.05 -3.10
C PRO A 137 6.93 -9.97 -4.63
N ALA A 138 7.23 -8.79 -5.15
CA ALA A 138 7.41 -8.51 -6.58
C ALA A 138 8.71 -7.72 -6.78
N HIS A 139 9.29 -7.76 -7.99
CA HIS A 139 10.48 -6.97 -8.27
C HIS A 139 10.17 -5.47 -8.20
N ALA A 140 9.06 -5.07 -8.82
CA ALA A 140 8.57 -3.70 -8.79
C ALA A 140 7.11 -3.62 -8.34
N VAL A 141 6.78 -2.52 -7.66
CA VAL A 141 5.40 -2.16 -7.31
C VAL A 141 5.08 -0.77 -7.84
N ILE A 142 3.86 -0.61 -8.35
CA ILE A 142 3.35 0.64 -8.91
C ILE A 142 2.04 0.97 -8.20
N ILE A 143 1.96 2.12 -7.55
CA ILE A 143 0.71 2.66 -7.00
C ILE A 143 0.07 3.55 -8.06
N LYS A 144 -1.06 3.13 -8.62
CA LYS A 144 -1.78 3.87 -9.66
C LYS A 144 -2.86 4.77 -9.04
N GLY A 145 -2.56 6.06 -8.98
CA GLY A 145 -3.40 7.05 -8.32
C GLY A 145 -3.22 6.99 -6.81
N THR A 146 -3.56 8.06 -6.10
CA THR A 146 -3.42 8.13 -4.64
C THR A 146 -4.70 8.63 -3.97
N GLU A 147 -5.82 8.57 -4.68
CA GLU A 147 -7.12 9.05 -4.21
C GLU A 147 -8.06 7.87 -3.96
N LEU A 148 -8.55 7.79 -2.74
CA LEU A 148 -9.53 6.81 -2.27
C LEU A 148 -10.86 7.52 -2.10
N TYR A 149 -11.96 6.87 -2.50
CA TYR A 149 -13.28 7.41 -2.21
C TYR A 149 -13.72 6.96 -0.81
N ASP A 150 -13.93 7.91 0.09
CA ASP A 150 -14.47 7.63 1.42
C ASP A 150 -15.99 7.77 1.42
N ALA A 151 -16.67 6.64 1.49
CA ALA A 151 -18.13 6.59 1.51
C ALA A 151 -18.75 7.19 2.78
N LYS A 152 -18.01 7.27 3.90
CA LYS A 152 -18.52 7.84 5.15
C LYS A 152 -18.55 9.36 5.11
N HIS A 153 -17.51 9.96 4.53
CA HIS A 153 -17.38 11.42 4.41
C HIS A 153 -17.88 11.96 3.06
N GLY A 154 -18.17 11.09 2.09
CA GLY A 154 -18.66 11.48 0.76
C GLY A 154 -17.62 12.24 -0.06
N SER A 155 -16.35 12.11 0.28
CA SER A 155 -15.23 12.86 -0.32
C SER A 155 -14.10 11.92 -0.74
N PHE A 156 -13.22 12.42 -1.59
CA PHE A 156 -11.97 11.74 -1.88
C PHE A 156 -10.95 12.06 -0.80
N VAL A 157 -10.33 11.02 -0.25
CA VAL A 157 -9.26 11.09 0.74
C VAL A 157 -7.99 10.54 0.14
N ASP A 158 -6.86 11.04 0.63
CA ASP A 158 -5.56 10.60 0.16
C ASP A 158 -5.19 9.22 0.72
N LEU A 159 -4.47 8.45 -0.09
CA LEU A 159 -3.91 7.17 0.31
C LEU A 159 -2.97 7.39 1.49
N GLY A 160 -3.25 6.72 2.62
CA GLY A 160 -2.47 6.87 3.84
C GLY A 160 -1.04 6.35 3.67
N ILE A 161 -0.10 6.96 4.40
CA ILE A 161 1.31 6.59 4.34
C ILE A 161 1.56 5.13 4.73
N LEU A 162 0.78 4.59 5.67
CA LEU A 162 0.90 3.19 6.07
C LEU A 162 0.60 2.24 4.91
N ASP A 163 -0.43 2.53 4.11
CA ASP A 163 -0.75 1.72 2.94
C ASP A 163 0.36 1.82 1.89
N VAL A 164 0.89 3.03 1.66
CA VAL A 164 2.04 3.24 0.76
C VAL A 164 3.25 2.42 1.22
N LEU A 165 3.61 2.49 2.50
CA LEU A 165 4.73 1.75 3.08
C LEU A 165 4.52 0.23 3.02
N GLN A 166 3.30 -0.25 3.26
CA GLN A 166 2.98 -1.68 3.13
C GLN A 166 3.09 -2.16 1.68
N ILE A 167 2.60 -1.37 0.73
CA ILE A 167 2.73 -1.67 -0.71
C ILE A 167 4.20 -1.69 -1.11
N PHE A 168 4.97 -0.69 -0.68
CA PHE A 168 6.40 -0.60 -0.96
C PHE A 168 7.20 -1.72 -0.31
N GLY A 169 6.77 -2.21 0.85
CA GLY A 169 7.31 -3.42 1.47
C GLY A 169 7.18 -4.70 0.63
N ARG A 170 6.37 -4.69 -0.44
CA ARG A 170 6.28 -5.78 -1.41
C ARG A 170 7.27 -5.66 -2.57
N ALA A 171 7.96 -4.54 -2.73
CA ALA A 171 8.99 -4.37 -3.75
C ALA A 171 10.33 -4.99 -3.35
N GLY A 172 10.93 -5.71 -4.29
CA GLY A 172 12.12 -6.51 -4.11
C GLY A 172 11.80 -7.90 -3.55
N ARG A 173 12.30 -8.94 -4.21
CA ARG A 173 12.26 -10.31 -3.69
C ARG A 173 13.58 -10.63 -3.00
N PRO A 174 13.57 -10.89 -1.68
CA PRO A 174 14.75 -11.38 -0.99
C PRO A 174 15.31 -12.60 -1.73
N GLN A 175 16.63 -12.68 -1.90
CA GLN A 175 17.36 -13.75 -2.62
C GLN A 175 17.33 -13.69 -4.17
N PHE A 176 16.30 -13.10 -4.79
CA PHE A 176 16.20 -13.05 -6.27
C PHE A 176 16.59 -11.70 -6.86
N ASP A 177 16.27 -10.60 -6.18
CA ASP A 177 16.48 -9.25 -6.70
C ASP A 177 17.59 -8.52 -5.91
N LYS A 178 18.49 -7.85 -6.62
CA LYS A 178 19.53 -6.98 -6.01
C LYS A 178 18.94 -5.65 -5.51
N SER A 179 17.91 -5.16 -6.19
CA SER A 179 17.16 -3.96 -5.81
C SER A 179 15.69 -4.16 -6.12
N GLY A 180 14.83 -3.56 -5.30
CA GLY A 180 13.38 -3.48 -5.52
C GLY A 180 12.98 -2.05 -5.86
N HIS A 181 11.98 -1.91 -6.73
CA HIS A 181 11.54 -0.61 -7.25
C HIS A 181 10.11 -0.31 -6.81
N GLY A 182 9.90 0.82 -6.14
CA GLY A 182 8.56 1.31 -5.77
C GLY A 182 8.24 2.62 -6.50
N ILE A 183 7.13 2.65 -7.25
CA ILE A 183 6.67 3.81 -8.03
C ILE A 183 5.31 4.26 -7.51
N ILE A 184 5.13 5.58 -7.37
CA ILE A 184 3.84 6.21 -7.10
C ILE A 184 3.45 7.11 -8.27
N ILE A 185 2.28 6.86 -8.84
CA ILE A 185 1.66 7.73 -9.83
C ILE A 185 0.60 8.56 -9.12
N THR A 186 0.87 9.85 -8.92
CA THR A 186 -0.01 10.80 -8.22
C THR A 186 -0.13 12.11 -9.00
N SER A 187 -1.06 12.96 -8.56
CA SER A 187 -1.24 14.32 -9.08
C SER A 187 -0.09 15.22 -8.61
N TYR A 188 0.23 16.25 -9.38
CA TYR A 188 1.39 17.11 -9.13
C TYR A 188 1.30 17.85 -7.78
N ASP A 189 0.10 18.25 -7.37
CA ASP A 189 -0.18 18.90 -6.09
C ASP A 189 0.16 18.02 -4.88
N LYS A 190 0.04 16.69 -5.02
CA LYS A 190 0.27 15.71 -3.95
C LYS A 190 1.70 15.17 -3.92
N LEU A 191 2.52 15.53 -4.91
CA LEU A 191 3.91 15.09 -4.98
C LEU A 191 4.67 15.40 -3.69
N ASN A 192 4.76 16.67 -3.32
CA ASN A 192 5.55 17.09 -2.15
C ASN A 192 5.05 16.43 -0.86
N HIS A 193 3.75 16.19 -0.76
CA HIS A 193 3.16 15.45 0.35
C HIS A 193 3.74 14.04 0.45
N TYR A 194 3.64 13.22 -0.60
CA TYR A 194 4.17 11.85 -0.58
C TYR A 194 5.70 11.78 -0.50
N LEU A 195 6.42 12.70 -1.15
CA LEU A 195 7.87 12.79 -1.02
C LEU A 195 8.27 13.08 0.43
N SER A 196 7.62 14.05 1.07
CA SER A 196 7.90 14.37 2.46
C SER A 196 7.62 13.15 3.34
N LEU A 197 6.45 12.51 3.20
CA LEU A 197 6.04 11.31 3.95
C LEU A 197 7.01 10.13 3.86
N LEU A 198 7.69 9.98 2.73
CA LEU A 198 8.63 8.88 2.49
C LEU A 198 10.07 9.20 2.91
N THR A 199 10.46 10.48 2.88
CA THR A 199 11.84 10.92 3.17
C THR A 199 12.01 11.35 4.62
N ASN A 200 11.00 11.98 5.20
CA ASN A 200 11.02 12.47 6.56
C ASN A 200 10.48 11.40 7.51
N GLN A 201 11.15 11.24 8.65
CA GLN A 201 10.58 10.49 9.77
C GLN A 201 9.50 11.36 10.42
N PHE A 202 8.24 11.14 10.07
CA PHE A 202 7.14 11.82 10.76
C PHE A 202 7.07 11.30 12.20
N PRO A 203 7.04 12.19 13.20
CA PRO A 203 6.76 11.77 14.55
C PRO A 203 5.35 11.17 14.57
N ILE A 204 5.24 9.95 15.09
CA ILE A 204 3.94 9.33 15.32
C ILE A 204 3.26 10.09 16.46
N GLU A 205 2.11 10.68 16.18
CA GLU A 205 1.29 11.39 17.17
C GLU A 205 0.11 10.52 17.61
N SER A 206 -0.33 10.71 18.85
CA SER A 206 -1.51 10.03 19.40
C SER A 206 -2.81 10.70 18.93
N ASN A 207 -3.72 9.90 18.35
CA ASN A 207 -5.12 10.29 18.07
C ASN A 207 -6.08 9.92 19.22
N PHE A 208 -5.57 9.57 20.40
CA PHE A 208 -6.38 9.03 21.50
C PHE A 208 -7.43 10.01 22.04
N ILE A 209 -7.22 11.33 21.90
CA ILE A 209 -8.16 12.36 22.37
C ILE A 209 -9.56 12.15 21.78
N SER A 210 -9.67 11.85 20.49
CA SER A 210 -10.95 11.64 19.81
C SER A 210 -11.73 10.42 20.31
N TYR A 211 -11.05 9.47 20.95
CA TYR A 211 -11.62 8.23 21.46
C TYR A 211 -11.58 8.14 22.99
N LEU A 212 -11.19 9.23 23.68
CA LEU A 212 -10.93 9.21 25.11
C LEU A 212 -12.18 8.82 25.92
N ALA A 213 -13.34 9.38 25.56
CA ALA A 213 -14.60 9.12 26.27
C ALA A 213 -14.98 7.64 26.24
N ASP A 214 -14.88 7.00 25.06
CA ASP A 214 -15.23 5.59 24.90
C ASP A 214 -14.26 4.68 25.65
N ASN A 215 -12.96 4.96 25.59
CA ASN A 215 -11.95 4.17 26.30
C ASN A 215 -12.05 4.34 27.82
N LEU A 216 -12.27 5.58 28.30
CA LEU A 216 -12.46 5.83 29.73
C LEU A 216 -13.73 5.12 30.25
N ASN A 217 -14.81 5.17 29.48
CA ASN A 217 -16.05 4.46 29.83
C ASN A 217 -15.84 2.94 29.95
N ALA A 218 -14.99 2.35 29.09
CA ALA A 218 -14.63 0.94 29.18
C ALA A 218 -13.88 0.61 30.49
N GLU A 219 -12.92 1.45 30.89
CA GLU A 219 -12.17 1.24 32.14
C GLU A 219 -13.05 1.41 33.40
N VAL A 220 -14.01 2.34 33.37
CA VAL A 220 -15.02 2.48 34.43
C VAL A 220 -15.91 1.23 34.49
N ALA A 221 -16.36 0.72 33.34
CA ALA A 221 -17.17 -0.50 33.29
C ALA A 221 -16.40 -1.75 33.77
N LEU A 222 -15.08 -1.80 33.56
CA LEU A 222 -14.19 -2.85 34.07
C LEU A 222 -13.82 -2.67 35.55
N ASN A 223 -14.24 -1.57 36.19
CA ASN A 223 -13.85 -1.16 37.54
C ASN A 223 -12.33 -0.98 37.72
N THR A 224 -11.61 -0.67 36.63
CA THR A 224 -10.17 -0.33 36.69
C THR A 224 -9.99 1.14 37.07
N VAL A 225 -10.94 1.99 36.68
CA VAL A 225 -11.01 3.41 37.06
C VAL A 225 -12.31 3.66 37.79
N THR A 226 -12.24 3.95 39.09
CA THR A 226 -13.40 4.19 39.96
C THR A 226 -13.50 5.64 40.41
N ASN A 227 -12.42 6.41 40.29
CA ASN A 227 -12.34 7.80 40.71
C ASN A 227 -11.45 8.62 39.75
N ILE A 228 -11.42 9.95 39.96
CA ILE A 228 -10.69 10.89 39.09
C ILE A 228 -9.17 10.70 39.21
N GLU A 229 -8.67 10.35 40.39
CA GLU A 229 -7.22 10.14 40.61
C GLU A 229 -6.73 8.93 39.81
N GLU A 230 -7.47 7.82 39.87
CA GLU A 230 -7.23 6.63 39.05
C GLU A 230 -7.34 6.92 37.54
N ALA A 231 -8.28 7.80 37.13
CA ALA A 231 -8.40 8.20 35.74
C ALA A 231 -7.17 8.98 35.24
N ILE A 232 -6.62 9.85 36.08
CA ILE A 232 -5.39 10.59 35.80
C ILE A 232 -4.19 9.63 35.75
N GLU A 233 -4.12 8.68 36.68
CA GLU A 233 -3.07 7.66 36.68
C GLU A 233 -3.13 6.79 35.43
N TRP A 234 -4.33 6.32 35.05
CA TRP A 234 -4.56 5.57 33.82
C TRP A 234 -4.10 6.34 32.58
N LEU A 235 -4.46 7.62 32.48
CA LEU A 235 -4.01 8.49 31.39
C LEU A 235 -2.48 8.59 31.31
N SER A 236 -1.78 8.55 32.45
CA SER A 236 -0.32 8.63 32.51
C SER A 236 0.39 7.45 31.83
N TYR A 237 -0.27 6.28 31.75
CA TYR A 237 0.24 5.09 31.06
C TYR A 237 0.03 5.13 29.54
N THR A 238 -0.73 6.10 29.03
CA THR A 238 -1.07 6.17 27.60
C THR A 238 0.05 6.78 26.76
N TYR A 239 0.07 6.43 25.47
CA TYR A 239 0.94 7.09 24.50
C TYR A 239 0.63 8.58 24.35
N LEU A 240 -0.63 8.99 24.56
CA LEU A 240 -1.05 10.39 24.55
C LEU A 240 -0.26 11.21 25.57
N PHE A 241 -0.15 10.74 26.82
CA PHE A 241 0.60 11.44 27.86
C PHE A 241 2.09 11.60 27.50
N VAL A 242 2.71 10.56 26.94
CA VAL A 242 4.10 10.63 26.48
C VAL A 242 4.27 11.66 25.36
N ARG A 243 3.34 11.72 24.40
CA ARG A 243 3.38 12.67 23.27
C ARG A 243 3.08 14.10 23.69
N MET A 244 2.08 14.33 24.56
CA MET A 244 1.78 15.65 25.12
C MET A 244 2.99 16.27 25.83
N ARG A 245 3.82 15.44 26.47
CA ARG A 245 5.05 15.90 27.12
C ARG A 245 6.20 16.20 26.15
N LYS A 246 6.22 15.59 24.97
CA LYS A 246 7.28 15.80 23.96
C LYS A 246 6.93 16.89 22.94
N ASN A 247 5.66 17.00 22.58
CA ASN A 247 5.15 17.96 21.60
C ASN A 247 3.83 18.60 22.10
N PRO A 248 3.88 19.40 23.18
CA PRO A 248 2.69 19.93 23.85
C PRO A 248 1.82 20.84 22.94
N LEU A 249 2.46 21.61 22.07
CA LEU A 249 1.78 22.54 21.17
C LEU A 249 0.82 21.82 20.20
N HIS A 250 1.19 20.63 19.75
CA HIS A 250 0.34 19.80 18.87
C HIS A 250 -0.97 19.41 19.54
N TYR A 251 -1.00 19.34 20.87
CA TYR A 251 -2.17 18.97 21.67
C TYR A 251 -2.90 20.18 22.26
N GLY A 252 -2.57 21.40 21.81
CA GLY A 252 -3.24 22.63 22.24
C GLY A 252 -2.83 23.13 23.63
N LEU A 253 -1.71 22.64 24.18
CA LEU A 253 -1.14 23.18 25.42
C LEU A 253 -0.32 24.43 25.12
N ASN A 254 -0.55 25.51 25.88
CA ASN A 254 0.22 26.73 25.73
C ASN A 254 1.59 26.62 26.42
N TYR A 255 2.54 27.48 26.05
CA TYR A 255 3.88 27.50 26.66
C TYR A 255 3.82 27.72 28.19
N GLU A 256 2.88 28.51 28.67
CA GLU A 256 2.68 28.81 30.10
C GLU A 256 2.23 27.56 30.90
N ASP A 257 1.34 26.75 30.31
CA ASP A 257 0.88 25.48 30.89
C ASP A 257 2.03 24.48 30.99
N VAL A 258 2.85 24.42 29.94
CA VAL A 258 4.04 23.56 29.88
C VAL A 258 5.08 23.99 30.91
N GLU A 259 5.32 25.29 31.06
CA GLU A 259 6.27 25.82 32.03
C GLU A 259 5.84 25.52 33.47
N THR A 260 4.54 25.60 33.75
CA THR A 260 3.95 25.23 35.05
C THR A 260 4.14 23.74 35.34
N ILE A 261 3.90 22.86 34.35
CA ILE A 261 4.12 21.41 34.47
C ILE A 261 5.60 21.07 34.67
N LEU A 262 6.52 21.80 34.04
CA LEU A 262 7.97 21.60 34.18
C LEU A 262 8.50 22.15 35.52
N LYS A 263 7.94 23.26 36.02
CA LYS A 263 8.32 23.87 37.31
C LYS A 263 7.87 23.05 38.51
N GLY A 264 6.65 22.49 38.51
CA GLY A 264 6.16 21.60 39.58
C GLY A 264 6.96 20.31 39.78
N ARG A 265 7.94 20.03 38.91
CA ARG A 265 8.89 18.90 39.00
C ARG A 265 10.12 19.18 39.86
N GLN A 266 10.46 20.44 40.12
CA GLN A 266 11.59 20.76 41.01
C GLN A 266 11.21 20.58 42.50
N ASP A 267 9.92 20.63 42.81
CA ASP A 267 9.44 20.63 44.19
C ASP A 267 9.29 19.22 44.78
N VAL A 268 9.28 18.17 43.94
CA VAL A 268 9.16 16.76 44.36
C VAL A 268 10.53 16.07 44.52
N LYS A 269 11.63 16.79 44.30
CA LYS A 269 13.02 16.29 44.47
C LYS A 269 13.73 16.86 45.71
N LYS A 270 12.99 17.32 46.71
CA LYS A 270 13.54 17.63 48.05
C LYS A 270 12.97 16.71 49.10
#